data_AF-A0A645BBY5-F1
#
_entry.id   AF-A0A645BBY5-F1
#
_cell.length_a   1.000
_cell.length_b   1.000
_cell.length_c   1.000
_cell.angle_alpha   90.00
_cell.angle_beta   90.00
_cell.angle_gamma   90.00
#
_symmetry.space_group_name_H-M   'P 1'
#
loop_
_entity.id
_entity.type
_entity.pdbx_description
1 polymer ?
#
loop_
_entity_poly.entity_id
_entity_poly.type
_entity_poly.pdbx_seq_one_letter_code
_entity_poly.pdbx_strand_id
1 'polypeptide(L)'
;MEYIAFNCAKEPFNDVNVRKAIYYAMDKNQIVSDICNNTVDAANSAIFGSAVCTFSVDEWAAYLKKLPDYAYNIETAKEYLAKSSVPNGFDCSIVCNQSAIQNSEALLLQAALKELGINLSINKVTEDERVSIFNGGNNRDYDMIFCLWFSDFPDPAGNLNSLYPSTAGGEGGSNAAVYANSQVDTLLSQELSSSDPDERTAIMQQLLDIVTDEVPYMILDYPKVLMVTDQRVQNATFAAMYQYSLLFKEFNVTD
;
A
#
# COMPACT_ATOMS: atom_id res chain seq x y z
N MET A 1 -0.73 -6.32 -2.67
CA MET A 1 0.21 -5.42 -2.00
C MET A 1 -0.15 -5.35 -0.53
N GLU A 2 0.85 -5.33 0.34
CA GLU A 2 0.67 -5.01 1.76
C GLU A 2 1.10 -3.57 2.02
N TYR A 3 0.34 -2.85 2.84
CA TYR A 3 0.58 -1.45 3.13
C TYR A 3 0.04 -1.05 4.50
N ILE A 4 0.55 0.06 5.02
CA ILE A 4 0.01 0.75 6.18
C ILE A 4 -0.70 2.02 5.71
N ALA A 5 -1.96 2.19 6.09
CA ALA A 5 -2.69 3.44 5.89
C ALA A 5 -2.49 4.38 7.07
N PHE A 6 -2.16 5.64 6.78
CA PHE A 6 -2.14 6.72 7.75
C PHE A 6 -3.50 7.40 7.78
N ASN A 7 -4.10 7.60 8.95
CA ASN A 7 -5.34 8.36 9.03
C ASN A 7 -5.07 9.86 8.82
N CYS A 8 -5.14 10.31 7.57
CA CYS A 8 -4.84 11.66 7.12
C CYS A 8 -5.80 12.72 7.67
N ALA A 9 -6.91 12.32 8.28
CA ALA A 9 -7.84 13.22 8.97
C ALA A 9 -7.49 13.44 10.46
N LYS A 10 -6.50 12.73 10.99
CA LYS A 10 -6.13 12.75 12.42
C LYS A 10 -4.74 13.34 12.60
N GLU A 11 -4.59 14.29 13.52
CA GLU A 11 -3.28 14.80 13.93
C GLU A 11 -2.46 13.69 14.64
N PRO A 12 -1.14 13.61 14.42
CA PRO A 12 -0.33 14.45 13.54
C PRO A 12 -0.20 13.89 12.11
N PHE A 13 -0.96 12.85 11.77
CA PHE A 13 -0.90 12.17 10.47
C PHE A 13 -1.53 12.94 9.31
N ASN A 14 -2.21 14.05 9.56
CA ASN A 14 -2.60 15.01 8.53
C ASN A 14 -1.38 15.80 7.98
N ASP A 15 -0.27 15.88 8.72
CA ASP A 15 0.99 16.43 8.22
C ASP A 15 1.75 15.41 7.36
N VAL A 16 1.96 15.75 6.09
CA VAL A 16 2.70 14.91 5.12
C VAL A 16 4.13 14.62 5.56
N ASN A 17 4.78 15.52 6.31
CA ASN A 17 6.15 15.31 6.78
C ASN A 17 6.22 14.20 7.83
N VAL A 18 5.18 14.02 8.66
CA VAL A 18 5.08 12.88 9.59
C VAL A 18 5.00 11.58 8.81
N ARG A 19 4.13 11.51 7.80
CA ARG A 19 3.95 10.32 6.96
C ARG A 19 5.23 9.97 6.20
N LYS A 20 5.89 10.96 5.60
CA LYS A 20 7.19 10.79 4.93
C LYS A 20 8.27 10.31 5.90
N ALA A 21 8.37 10.90 7.10
CA ALA A 21 9.34 10.48 8.11
C ALA A 21 9.17 9.01 8.50
N ILE A 22 7.93 8.58 8.78
CA ILE A 22 7.63 7.19 9.10
C ILE A 22 7.96 6.27 7.92
N TYR A 23 7.63 6.69 6.68
CA TYR A 23 7.90 5.89 5.50
C TYR A 23 9.41 5.65 5.30
N TYR A 24 10.24 6.69 5.41
CA TYR A 24 11.70 6.55 5.32
C TYR A 24 12.32 5.74 6.47
N ALA A 25 11.67 5.66 7.63
CA ALA A 25 12.18 4.90 8.77
C ALA A 25 11.99 3.38 8.63
N MET A 26 11.04 2.92 7.82
CA MET A 26 10.77 1.49 7.65
C MET A 26 11.75 0.83 6.68
N ASP A 27 12.47 -0.20 7.11
CA ASP A 27 13.37 -1.02 6.28
C ASP A 27 12.63 -2.20 5.63
N LYS A 28 12.17 -2.00 4.39
CA LYS A 28 11.43 -3.01 3.63
C LYS A 28 12.34 -4.15 3.14
N ASN A 29 13.66 -3.97 3.10
CA ASN A 29 14.57 -5.06 2.75
C ASN A 29 14.64 -6.10 3.88
N GLN A 30 14.53 -5.67 5.15
CA GLN A 30 14.38 -6.58 6.29
C GLN A 30 13.04 -7.31 6.26
N ILE A 31 11.95 -6.65 5.83
CA ILE A 31 10.67 -7.34 5.59
C ILE A 31 10.87 -8.48 4.58
N VAL A 32 11.46 -8.17 3.41
CA VAL A 32 11.68 -9.15 2.35
C VAL A 32 12.52 -10.33 2.84
N SER A 33 13.67 -10.06 3.46
CA SER A 33 14.66 -11.08 3.78
C SER A 33 14.35 -11.84 5.08
N ASP A 34 14.12 -11.12 6.17
CA ASP A 34 14.07 -11.68 7.52
C ASP A 34 12.66 -12.12 7.95
N ILE A 35 11.62 -11.48 7.41
CA ILE A 35 10.22 -11.76 7.77
C ILE A 35 9.57 -12.66 6.71
N CYS A 36 9.68 -12.28 5.44
CA CYS A 36 8.96 -12.91 4.33
C CYS A 36 9.80 -13.92 3.54
N ASN A 37 11.05 -14.21 3.92
CA ASN A 37 11.90 -15.21 3.27
C ASN A 37 11.95 -15.09 1.72
N ASN A 38 12.03 -13.86 1.19
CA ASN A 38 12.03 -13.50 -0.24
C ASN A 38 10.75 -13.85 -1.02
N THR A 39 9.65 -14.15 -0.32
CA THR A 39 8.33 -14.42 -0.93
C THR A 39 7.55 -13.16 -1.29
N VAL A 40 8.12 -11.99 -1.07
CA VAL A 40 7.60 -10.69 -1.48
C VAL A 40 8.72 -9.88 -2.15
N ASP A 41 8.37 -8.85 -2.90
CA ASP A 41 9.31 -7.83 -3.40
C ASP A 41 9.05 -6.51 -2.69
N ALA A 42 10.11 -5.85 -2.21
CA ALA A 42 10.00 -4.56 -1.52
C ALA A 42 9.35 -3.52 -2.44
N ALA A 43 8.50 -2.68 -1.85
CA ALA A 43 7.86 -1.57 -2.53
C ALA A 43 8.08 -0.27 -1.74
N ASN A 44 8.53 0.77 -2.42
CA ASN A 44 8.91 2.03 -1.78
C ASN A 44 8.09 3.22 -2.29
N SER A 45 7.05 3.01 -3.11
CA SER A 45 6.38 4.12 -3.76
C SER A 45 4.94 3.81 -4.15
N ALA A 46 4.73 3.13 -5.27
CA ALA A 46 3.42 3.01 -5.90
C ALA A 46 2.52 1.98 -5.23
N ILE A 47 1.21 2.21 -5.32
CA ILE A 47 0.15 1.33 -4.85
C ILE A 47 -0.15 0.14 -5.78
N PHE A 48 0.70 -0.08 -6.76
CA PHE A 48 0.69 -1.26 -7.61
C PHE A 48 2.07 -1.45 -8.24
N GLY A 49 2.43 -2.71 -8.46
CA GLY A 49 3.60 -3.05 -9.27
C GLY A 49 3.29 -2.93 -10.77
N SER A 50 4.34 -2.92 -11.60
CA SER A 50 4.21 -2.86 -13.06
C SER A 50 3.42 -4.04 -13.64
N ALA A 51 3.29 -5.16 -12.91
CA ALA A 51 2.50 -6.32 -13.31
C ALA A 51 1.00 -6.03 -13.49
N VAL A 52 0.47 -4.96 -12.88
CA VAL A 52 -0.92 -4.53 -13.07
C VAL A 52 -1.09 -3.72 -14.35
N CYS A 53 -0.02 -3.11 -14.87
CA CYS A 53 -0.06 -2.29 -16.08
C CYS A 53 0.02 -3.19 -17.33
N THR A 54 -1.11 -3.55 -17.92
CA THR A 54 -1.14 -4.45 -19.11
C THR A 54 -1.19 -3.72 -20.46
N PHE A 55 -1.34 -2.40 -20.45
CA PHE A 55 -1.18 -1.51 -21.60
C PHE A 55 0.03 -0.60 -21.35
N SER A 56 0.67 -0.14 -22.43
CA SER A 56 1.86 0.74 -22.36
C SER A 56 2.91 0.25 -21.33
N VAL A 57 3.15 -1.07 -21.29
CA VAL A 57 3.88 -1.76 -20.21
C VAL A 57 5.25 -1.14 -19.94
N ASP A 58 6.03 -0.89 -20.98
CA ASP A 58 7.38 -0.32 -20.87
C ASP A 58 7.34 1.14 -20.38
N GLU A 59 6.34 1.91 -20.80
CA GLU A 59 6.16 3.30 -20.38
C GLU A 59 5.78 3.37 -18.90
N TRP A 60 4.86 2.51 -18.45
CA TRP A 60 4.51 2.39 -17.03
C TRP A 60 5.69 1.92 -16.19
N ALA A 61 6.44 0.92 -16.66
CA ALA A 61 7.63 0.47 -15.95
C ALA A 61 8.70 1.57 -15.84
N ALA A 62 8.86 2.41 -16.87
CA ALA A 62 9.75 3.56 -16.84
C ALA A 62 9.21 4.70 -15.97
N TYR A 63 7.89 4.92 -15.97
CA TYR A 63 7.22 5.95 -15.17
C TYR A 63 7.31 5.64 -13.68
N LEU A 64 6.98 4.42 -13.27
CA LEU A 64 7.02 4.00 -11.86
C LEU A 64 8.40 4.16 -11.23
N LYS A 65 9.49 4.08 -12.01
CA LYS A 65 10.87 4.33 -11.55
C LYS A 65 11.19 5.81 -11.30
N LYS A 66 10.35 6.74 -11.76
CA LYS A 66 10.51 8.19 -11.57
C LYS A 66 9.76 8.71 -10.35
N LEU A 67 8.81 7.94 -9.83
CA LEU A 67 8.09 8.30 -8.62
C LEU A 67 9.06 8.41 -7.43
N PRO A 68 8.71 9.19 -6.39
CA PRO A 68 9.50 9.27 -5.18
C PRO A 68 9.82 7.88 -4.62
N ASP A 69 11.08 7.62 -4.28
CA ASP A 69 11.56 6.35 -3.72
C ASP A 69 11.80 6.49 -2.21
N TYR A 70 10.87 5.97 -1.41
CA TYR A 70 10.96 5.95 0.06
C TYR A 70 11.78 4.75 0.58
N ALA A 71 12.93 4.50 -0.06
CA ALA A 71 13.91 3.56 0.42
C ALA A 71 14.40 3.93 1.82
N TYR A 72 14.69 2.93 2.66
CA TYR A 72 15.08 3.16 4.05
C TYR A 72 16.25 4.14 4.18
N ASN A 73 16.01 5.20 4.94
CA ASN A 73 17.03 6.19 5.30
C ASN A 73 16.61 6.91 6.58
N ILE A 74 17.16 6.47 7.72
CA ILE A 74 16.81 7.03 9.02
C ILE A 74 17.21 8.51 9.18
N GLU A 75 18.24 8.98 8.47
CA GLU A 75 18.64 10.39 8.51
C GLU A 75 17.64 11.26 7.75
N THR A 76 17.22 10.84 6.55
CA THR A 76 16.14 11.49 5.82
C THR A 76 14.84 11.47 6.63
N ALA A 77 14.53 10.37 7.32
CA ALA A 77 13.38 10.29 8.22
C ALA A 77 13.42 11.37 9.32
N LYS A 78 14.57 11.53 9.98
CA LYS A 78 14.78 12.59 10.99
C LYS A 78 14.62 13.99 10.38
N GLU A 79 15.12 14.22 9.17
CA GLU A 79 14.97 15.51 8.47
C GLU A 79 13.50 15.87 8.19
N TYR A 80 12.69 14.89 7.76
CA TYR A 80 11.26 15.10 7.57
C TYR A 80 10.54 15.33 8.89
N LEU A 81 10.85 14.55 9.93
CA LEU A 81 10.25 14.75 11.25
C LEU A 81 10.57 16.14 11.80
N ALA A 82 11.80 16.62 11.66
CA ALA A 82 12.20 17.95 12.10
C ALA A 82 11.43 19.09 11.41
N LYS A 83 10.88 18.86 10.21
CA LYS A 83 10.03 19.80 9.45
C LYS A 83 8.54 19.67 9.79
N SER A 84 8.16 18.63 10.53
CA SER A 84 6.77 18.33 10.85
C SER A 84 6.21 19.16 12.01
N SER A 85 4.91 19.01 12.25
CA SER A 85 4.21 19.52 13.43
C SER A 85 4.71 18.95 14.77
N VAL A 86 5.43 17.82 14.74
CA VAL A 86 5.87 17.04 15.92
C VAL A 86 7.37 16.69 15.86
N PRO A 87 8.28 17.69 15.80
CA PRO A 87 9.70 17.46 15.53
C PRO A 87 10.47 16.71 16.62
N ASN A 88 9.87 16.54 17.81
CA ASN A 88 10.47 15.83 18.95
C ASN A 88 9.86 14.44 19.18
N GLY A 89 9.07 13.92 18.24
CA GLY A 89 8.34 12.66 18.39
C GLY A 89 6.98 12.83 19.08
N PHE A 90 6.22 11.74 19.13
CA PHE A 90 4.85 11.68 19.63
C PHE A 90 4.46 10.23 19.96
N ASP A 91 3.36 10.04 20.69
CA ASP A 91 2.75 8.73 20.89
C ASP A 91 1.75 8.43 19.78
N CYS A 92 1.75 7.21 19.26
CA CYS A 92 0.75 6.76 18.30
C CYS A 92 0.49 5.26 18.42
N SER A 93 -0.48 4.77 17.64
CA SER A 93 -0.86 3.37 17.60
C SER A 93 -0.90 2.81 16.18
N ILE A 94 -0.82 1.49 16.07
CA ILE A 94 -1.08 0.79 14.81
C ILE A 94 -1.99 -0.41 15.06
N VAL A 95 -3.03 -0.54 14.24
CA VAL A 95 -3.90 -1.72 14.23
C VAL A 95 -3.29 -2.75 13.29
N CYS A 96 -3.03 -3.95 13.80
CA CYS A 96 -2.58 -5.10 13.01
C CYS A 96 -3.36 -6.36 13.38
N ASN A 97 -3.39 -7.35 12.48
CA ASN A 97 -3.97 -8.65 12.82
C ASN A 97 -2.99 -9.50 13.66
N GLN A 98 -3.41 -10.73 13.97
CA GLN A 98 -2.63 -11.68 14.77
C GLN A 98 -1.61 -12.49 13.96
N SER A 99 -1.43 -12.24 12.67
CA SER A 99 -0.49 -13.00 11.83
C SER A 99 0.96 -12.78 12.27
N ALA A 100 1.81 -13.80 12.11
CA ALA A 100 3.22 -13.70 12.48
C ALA A 100 3.98 -12.65 11.65
N ILE A 101 3.60 -12.47 10.38
CA ILE A 101 4.20 -11.51 9.45
C ILE A 101 3.90 -10.08 9.93
N GLN A 102 2.62 -9.68 10.00
CA GLN A 102 2.27 -8.31 10.44
C GLN A 102 2.75 -8.01 11.85
N ASN A 103 2.76 -9.01 12.75
CA ASN A 103 3.33 -8.83 14.08
C ASN A 103 4.82 -8.48 14.04
N SER A 104 5.59 -9.12 13.15
CA SER A 104 7.02 -8.88 13.00
C SER A 104 7.29 -7.54 12.32
N GLU A 105 6.47 -7.16 11.33
CA GLU A 105 6.54 -5.86 10.66
C GLU A 105 6.18 -4.72 11.61
N ALA A 106 5.14 -4.89 12.43
CA ALA A 106 4.76 -3.90 13.44
C ALA A 106 5.86 -3.71 14.50
N LEU A 107 6.55 -4.78 14.89
CA LEU A 107 7.70 -4.71 15.81
C LEU A 107 8.92 -4.04 15.15
N LEU A 108 9.18 -4.33 13.87
CA LEU A 108 10.22 -3.66 13.09
C LEU A 108 9.94 -2.15 12.99
N LEU A 109 8.70 -1.78 12.67
CA LEU A 109 8.27 -0.39 12.64
C LEU A 109 8.41 0.26 14.02
N GLN A 110 7.96 -0.40 15.09
CA GLN A 110 8.09 0.11 16.47
C GLN A 110 9.56 0.37 16.83
N ALA A 111 10.48 -0.52 16.46
CA ALA A 111 11.90 -0.34 16.69
C ALA A 111 12.47 0.86 15.93
N ALA A 112 12.13 1.00 14.64
CA ALA A 112 12.57 2.12 13.81
C ALA A 112 12.02 3.48 14.30
N LEU A 113 10.74 3.53 14.67
CA LEU A 113 10.09 4.75 15.16
C LEU A 113 10.65 5.22 16.51
N LYS A 114 11.21 4.32 17.31
CA LYS A 114 11.93 4.69 18.54
C LYS A 114 13.13 5.59 18.27
N GLU A 115 13.83 5.41 17.14
CA GLU A 115 14.96 6.27 16.74
C GLU A 115 14.52 7.69 16.37
N LEU A 116 13.24 7.86 16.04
CA LEU A 116 12.59 9.14 15.78
C LEU A 116 11.95 9.76 17.04
N GLY A 117 12.06 9.11 18.21
CA GLY A 117 11.36 9.53 19.42
C GLY A 117 9.84 9.28 19.36
N ILE A 118 9.36 8.50 18.39
CA ILE A 118 7.95 8.15 18.25
C ILE A 118 7.71 6.84 19.01
N ASN A 119 6.75 6.86 19.93
CA ASN A 119 6.39 5.71 20.73
C ASN A 119 5.15 5.03 20.14
N LEU A 120 5.38 3.92 19.44
CA LEU A 120 4.33 3.17 18.76
C LEU A 120 3.72 2.09 19.66
N SER A 121 2.42 2.15 19.89
CA SER A 121 1.63 1.07 20.51
C SER A 121 1.04 0.13 19.45
N ILE A 122 1.24 -1.18 19.61
CA ILE A 122 0.73 -2.19 18.66
C ILE A 122 -0.59 -2.75 19.19
N ASN A 123 -1.69 -2.45 18.48
CA ASN A 123 -3.03 -2.91 18.79
C ASN A 123 -3.37 -4.14 17.96
N LYS A 124 -3.16 -5.33 18.54
CA LYS A 124 -3.45 -6.61 17.89
C LYS A 124 -4.92 -6.95 18.02
N VAL A 125 -5.57 -7.18 16.89
CA VAL A 125 -6.98 -7.58 16.80
C VAL A 125 -7.14 -8.82 15.93
N THR A 126 -8.30 -9.46 15.96
CA THR A 126 -8.62 -10.52 14.98
C THR A 126 -8.68 -9.95 13.56
N GLU A 127 -8.55 -10.79 12.54
CA GLU A 127 -8.67 -10.32 11.15
C GLU A 127 -10.06 -9.73 10.87
N ASP A 128 -11.13 -10.34 11.40
CA ASP A 128 -12.51 -9.83 11.24
C ASP A 128 -12.67 -8.45 11.88
N GLU A 129 -12.10 -8.22 13.06
CA GLU A 129 -12.08 -6.91 13.71
C GLU A 129 -11.27 -5.89 12.90
N ARG A 130 -10.08 -6.27 12.39
CA ARG A 130 -9.26 -5.40 11.53
C ARG A 130 -10.02 -5.00 10.27
N VAL A 131 -10.69 -5.95 9.61
CA VAL A 131 -11.51 -5.71 8.41
C VAL A 131 -12.72 -4.83 8.75
N SER A 132 -13.36 -5.03 9.91
CA SER A 132 -14.44 -4.16 10.37
C SER A 132 -13.97 -2.72 10.55
N ILE A 133 -12.83 -2.51 11.22
CA ILE A 133 -12.22 -1.18 11.40
C ILE A 133 -11.85 -0.56 10.05
N PHE A 134 -11.23 -1.34 9.16
CA PHE A 134 -10.92 -0.94 7.78
C PHE A 134 -12.16 -0.53 6.99
N ASN A 135 -13.32 -1.14 7.22
CA ASN A 135 -14.58 -0.80 6.55
C ASN A 135 -15.34 0.34 7.25
N GLY A 136 -14.73 1.06 8.18
CA GLY A 136 -15.36 2.20 8.88
C GLY A 136 -15.91 1.87 10.26
N GLY A 137 -15.73 0.65 10.75
CA GLY A 137 -15.99 0.29 12.15
C GLY A 137 -15.27 1.24 13.10
N ASN A 138 -15.94 1.58 14.21
CA ASN A 138 -15.48 2.59 15.16
C ASN A 138 -15.12 3.94 14.52
N ASN A 139 -15.80 4.32 13.41
CA ASN A 139 -15.56 5.56 12.67
C ASN A 139 -14.11 5.74 12.19
N ARG A 140 -13.39 4.64 11.93
CA ARG A 140 -11.96 4.66 11.58
C ARG A 140 -11.08 5.36 12.62
N ASP A 141 -11.40 5.23 13.91
CA ASP A 141 -10.55 5.74 14.98
C ASP A 141 -9.31 4.86 15.16
N TYR A 142 -8.34 5.08 14.27
CA TYR A 142 -6.99 4.56 14.33
C TYR A 142 -6.02 5.62 13.82
N ASP A 143 -4.78 5.54 14.27
CA ASP A 143 -3.68 6.37 13.78
C ASP A 143 -3.10 5.77 12.49
N MET A 144 -2.77 4.48 12.58
CA MET A 144 -2.31 3.65 11.46
C MET A 144 -3.01 2.29 11.48
N ILE A 145 -3.17 1.68 10.30
CA ILE A 145 -3.72 0.34 10.16
C ILE A 145 -3.02 -0.43 9.05
N PHE A 146 -2.68 -1.70 9.30
CA PHE A 146 -2.23 -2.60 8.25
C PHE A 146 -3.39 -2.98 7.32
N CYS A 147 -3.12 -2.97 6.03
CA CYS A 147 -4.08 -3.26 4.99
C CYS A 147 -3.45 -4.12 3.90
N LEU A 148 -4.31 -4.81 3.17
CA LEU A 148 -3.96 -5.64 2.04
C LEU A 148 -4.92 -5.30 0.91
N TRP A 149 -4.38 -5.11 -0.30
CA TRP A 149 -5.17 -4.84 -1.49
C TRP A 149 -4.65 -5.65 -2.67
N PHE A 150 -5.58 -6.10 -3.50
CA PHE A 150 -5.31 -6.82 -4.73
C PHE A 150 -6.05 -6.15 -5.88
N SER A 151 -5.44 -6.15 -7.07
CA SER A 151 -6.08 -5.57 -8.23
C SER A 151 -7.14 -6.52 -8.79
N ASP A 152 -8.37 -6.04 -8.91
CA ASP A 152 -9.50 -6.80 -9.47
C ASP A 152 -9.46 -6.88 -11.00
N PHE A 153 -8.81 -5.90 -11.64
CA PHE A 153 -8.64 -5.79 -13.08
C PHE A 153 -7.18 -5.48 -13.41
N PRO A 154 -6.69 -5.86 -14.61
CA PRO A 154 -5.31 -5.62 -15.03
C PRO A 154 -5.11 -4.18 -15.53
N ASP A 155 -5.59 -3.23 -14.73
CA ASP A 155 -5.60 -1.80 -15.01
C ASP A 155 -5.35 -1.01 -13.71
N PRO A 156 -4.33 -0.13 -13.67
CA PRO A 156 -4.03 0.71 -12.51
C PRO A 156 -5.22 1.48 -11.93
N ALA A 157 -6.15 1.90 -12.79
CA ALA A 157 -7.30 2.67 -12.38
C ALA A 157 -8.21 1.92 -11.40
N GLY A 158 -8.22 0.59 -11.42
CA GLY A 158 -8.99 -0.19 -10.45
C GLY A 158 -8.56 0.09 -9.02
N ASN A 159 -7.25 0.14 -8.77
CA ASN A 159 -6.74 0.50 -7.46
C ASN A 159 -6.92 2.00 -7.18
N LEU A 160 -6.65 2.87 -8.18
CA LEU A 160 -6.74 4.31 -7.99
C LEU A 160 -8.16 4.77 -7.63
N ASN A 161 -9.17 4.30 -8.37
CA ASN A 161 -10.58 4.62 -8.16
C ASN A 161 -11.19 3.93 -6.93
N SER A 162 -10.49 3.00 -6.30
CA SER A 162 -10.94 2.35 -5.07
C SER A 162 -10.34 2.99 -3.82
N LEU A 163 -9.04 3.31 -3.86
CA LEU A 163 -8.30 3.72 -2.66
C LEU A 163 -8.29 5.23 -2.45
N TYR A 164 -8.36 6.04 -3.50
CA TYR A 164 -8.15 7.49 -3.38
C TYR A 164 -9.37 8.40 -3.42
N PRO A 165 -10.59 8.00 -3.86
CA PRO A 165 -11.72 8.89 -3.77
C PRO A 165 -11.93 9.35 -2.32
N SER A 166 -12.09 10.66 -2.11
CA SER A 166 -12.37 11.21 -0.77
C SER A 166 -13.65 10.61 -0.18
N THR A 167 -14.63 10.29 -1.04
CA THR A 167 -15.91 9.65 -0.65
C THR A 167 -15.74 8.23 -0.13
N ALA A 168 -14.67 7.53 -0.53
CA ALA A 168 -14.36 6.19 -0.04
C ALA A 168 -13.75 6.19 1.37
N GLY A 169 -13.52 7.37 1.98
CA GLY A 169 -13.06 7.50 3.37
C GLY A 169 -14.16 7.27 4.41
N GLY A 170 -15.43 7.20 3.98
CA GLY A 170 -16.58 6.94 4.84
C GLY A 170 -16.76 5.46 5.22
N GLU A 171 -17.88 5.19 5.91
CA GLU A 171 -18.32 3.82 6.24
C GLU A 171 -18.55 3.00 4.96
N GLY A 172 -18.04 1.77 4.94
CA GLY A 172 -18.11 0.85 3.80
C GLY A 172 -17.12 1.13 2.65
N GLY A 173 -16.37 2.24 2.71
CA GLY A 173 -15.39 2.58 1.67
C GLY A 173 -14.01 1.95 1.88
N SER A 174 -13.19 1.91 0.83
CA SER A 174 -11.86 1.29 0.83
C SER A 174 -10.70 2.25 1.10
N ASN A 175 -10.95 3.56 1.18
CA ASN A 175 -9.91 4.55 1.51
C ASN A 175 -9.64 4.54 3.02
N ALA A 176 -8.81 3.60 3.46
CA ALA A 176 -8.42 3.46 4.86
C ALA A 176 -7.59 4.63 5.40
N ALA A 177 -7.05 5.48 4.53
CA ALA A 177 -6.30 6.64 4.97
C ALA A 177 -7.21 7.81 5.35
N VAL A 178 -8.52 7.74 5.04
CA VAL A 178 -9.42 8.91 5.15
C VAL A 178 -8.82 10.12 4.42
N TYR A 179 -8.07 9.84 3.35
CA TYR A 179 -7.37 10.83 2.56
C TYR A 179 -8.37 11.60 1.72
N ALA A 180 -8.25 12.93 1.70
CA ALA A 180 -9.13 13.79 0.92
C ALA A 180 -8.34 14.87 0.21
N ASN A 181 -8.42 14.89 -1.13
CA ASN A 181 -7.78 15.89 -1.96
C ASN A 181 -8.65 16.15 -3.21
N SER A 182 -9.17 17.37 -3.34
CA SER A 182 -10.12 17.72 -4.39
C SER A 182 -9.53 17.68 -5.80
N GLN A 183 -8.22 17.88 -5.93
CA GLN A 183 -7.52 17.71 -7.20
C GLN A 183 -7.46 16.23 -7.59
N VAL A 184 -7.18 15.34 -6.64
CA VAL A 184 -7.23 13.89 -6.86
C VAL A 184 -8.63 13.45 -7.25
N ASP A 185 -9.68 13.90 -6.55
CA ASP A 185 -11.07 13.59 -6.92
C ASP A 185 -11.44 14.08 -8.34
N THR A 186 -10.92 15.24 -8.72
CA THR A 186 -11.12 15.80 -10.07
C THR A 186 -10.42 14.94 -11.12
N LEU A 187 -9.17 14.54 -10.88
CA LEU A 187 -8.39 13.68 -11.79
C LEU A 187 -9.04 12.30 -11.93
N LEU A 188 -9.52 11.70 -10.83
CA LEU A 188 -10.28 10.44 -10.87
C LEU A 188 -11.53 10.57 -11.76
N SER A 189 -12.29 11.65 -11.60
CA SER A 189 -13.49 11.90 -12.40
C SER A 189 -13.16 12.10 -13.89
N GLN A 190 -12.05 12.78 -14.19
CA GLN A 190 -11.56 12.98 -15.55
C GLN A 190 -11.09 11.66 -16.18
N GLU A 191 -10.32 10.86 -15.44
CA GLU A 191 -9.85 9.54 -15.87
C GLU A 191 -11.01 8.62 -16.27
N LEU A 192 -12.04 8.53 -15.44
CA LEU A 192 -13.24 7.74 -15.71
C LEU A 192 -14.03 8.21 -16.94
N SER A 193 -13.92 9.50 -17.29
CA SER A 193 -14.64 10.10 -18.41
C SER A 193 -13.86 10.10 -19.74
N SER A 194 -12.55 9.85 -19.69
CA SER A 194 -11.70 9.86 -20.89
C SER A 194 -11.86 8.55 -21.68
N SER A 195 -11.95 8.69 -23.00
CA SER A 195 -11.97 7.57 -23.95
C SER A 195 -10.67 7.48 -24.78
N ASP A 196 -9.75 8.42 -24.57
CA ASP A 196 -8.44 8.45 -25.20
C ASP A 196 -7.41 7.79 -24.27
N PRO A 197 -6.76 6.69 -24.69
CA PRO A 197 -5.82 5.95 -23.83
C PRO A 197 -4.61 6.77 -23.37
N ASP A 198 -4.12 7.70 -24.19
CA ASP A 198 -2.94 8.51 -23.88
C ASP A 198 -3.30 9.60 -22.87
N GLU A 199 -4.45 10.25 -23.06
CA GLU A 199 -5.00 11.22 -22.11
C GLU A 199 -5.27 10.56 -20.75
N ARG A 200 -5.95 9.42 -20.74
CA ARG A 200 -6.26 8.65 -19.53
C ARG A 200 -4.99 8.25 -18.77
N THR A 201 -3.95 7.81 -19.51
CA THR A 201 -2.65 7.47 -18.93
C THR A 201 -1.98 8.68 -18.29
N ALA A 202 -1.97 9.83 -18.97
CA ALA A 202 -1.40 11.06 -18.44
C ALA A 202 -2.14 11.55 -17.17
N ILE A 203 -3.47 11.42 -17.11
CA ILE A 203 -4.27 11.74 -15.92
C ILE A 203 -3.89 10.83 -14.75
N MET A 204 -3.79 9.51 -14.98
CA MET A 204 -3.37 8.57 -13.94
C MET A 204 -1.97 8.85 -13.42
N GLN A 205 -1.04 9.26 -14.29
CA GLN A 205 0.29 9.69 -13.89
C GLN A 205 0.24 10.92 -12.99
N GLN A 206 -0.48 11.98 -13.38
CA GLN A 206 -0.65 13.16 -12.52
C GLN A 206 -1.26 12.83 -11.16
N LEU A 207 -2.22 11.92 -11.12
CA LEU A 207 -2.80 11.44 -9.87
C LEU A 207 -1.74 10.75 -9.01
N LEU A 208 -0.96 9.84 -9.59
CA LEU A 208 0.12 9.13 -8.90
C LEU A 208 1.19 10.07 -8.36
N ASP A 209 1.57 11.10 -9.12
CA ASP A 209 2.53 12.12 -8.65
C ASP A 209 2.05 12.77 -7.34
N ILE A 210 0.77 13.14 -7.27
CA ILE A 210 0.19 13.75 -6.07
C ILE A 210 0.17 12.75 -4.91
N VAL A 211 -0.42 11.57 -5.10
CA VAL A 211 -0.67 10.67 -3.98
C VAL A 211 0.61 9.99 -3.48
N THR A 212 1.62 9.81 -4.33
CA THR A 212 2.93 9.28 -3.90
C THR A 212 3.76 10.35 -3.20
N ASP A 213 3.61 11.63 -3.55
CA ASP A 213 4.21 12.71 -2.76
C ASP A 213 3.43 12.96 -1.46
N GLU A 214 2.11 12.76 -1.43
CA GLU A 214 1.32 13.00 -0.22
C GLU A 214 1.28 11.79 0.73
N VAL A 215 1.72 10.60 0.31
CA VAL A 215 1.92 9.42 1.19
C VAL A 215 0.73 9.12 2.12
N PRO A 216 -0.51 8.95 1.64
CA PRO A 216 -1.59 8.45 2.49
C PRO A 216 -1.39 6.98 2.87
N TYR A 217 -0.60 6.25 2.07
CA TYR A 217 -0.24 4.85 2.27
C TYR A 217 1.28 4.69 2.25
N MET A 218 1.82 3.99 3.25
CA MET A 218 3.17 3.43 3.23
C MET A 218 3.07 2.02 2.66
N ILE A 219 3.56 1.81 1.45
CA ILE A 219 3.59 0.49 0.82
C ILE A 219 4.77 -0.28 1.40
N LEU A 220 4.57 -1.56 1.70
CA LEU A 220 5.59 -2.42 2.28
C LEU A 220 6.16 -3.34 1.20
N ASP A 221 5.28 -4.03 0.49
CA ASP A 221 5.68 -5.01 -0.51
C ASP A 221 4.60 -5.34 -1.55
N TYR A 222 5.06 -6.06 -2.58
CA TYR A 222 4.24 -6.82 -3.50
C TYR A 222 4.44 -8.33 -3.25
N PRO A 223 3.42 -9.07 -2.80
CA PRO A 223 3.53 -10.50 -2.57
C PRO A 223 3.76 -11.29 -3.86
N LYS A 224 4.63 -12.31 -3.80
CA LYS A 224 4.77 -13.30 -4.87
C LYS A 224 3.75 -14.39 -4.68
N VAL A 225 3.11 -14.80 -5.77
CA VAL A 225 2.17 -15.93 -5.77
C VAL A 225 2.97 -17.20 -5.98
N LEU A 226 3.08 -18.03 -4.94
CA LEU A 226 3.77 -19.31 -5.02
C LEU A 226 2.77 -20.43 -5.32
N MET A 227 2.91 -21.09 -6.48
CA MET A 227 2.20 -22.33 -6.77
C MET A 227 3.04 -23.52 -6.30
N VAL A 228 2.46 -24.38 -5.49
CA VAL A 228 3.04 -25.70 -5.21
C VAL A 228 2.13 -26.74 -5.84
N THR A 229 2.66 -27.48 -6.80
CA THR A 229 1.94 -28.54 -7.49
C THR A 229 2.62 -29.89 -7.29
N ASP A 230 1.84 -30.97 -7.37
CA ASP A 230 2.39 -32.31 -7.50
C ASP A 230 3.14 -32.41 -8.84
N GLN A 231 4.25 -33.16 -8.90
CA GLN A 231 5.05 -33.31 -10.13
C GLN A 231 4.24 -33.88 -11.31
N ARG A 232 3.15 -34.60 -11.02
CA ARG A 232 2.23 -35.13 -12.03
C ARG A 232 1.42 -34.06 -12.74
N VAL A 233 1.24 -32.89 -12.10
CA VAL A 233 0.52 -31.75 -12.65
C VAL A 233 1.44 -30.99 -13.59
N GLN A 234 1.23 -31.17 -14.89
CA GLN A 234 1.98 -30.48 -15.93
C GLN A 234 1.21 -29.26 -16.44
N ASN A 235 1.96 -28.22 -16.83
CA ASN A 235 1.46 -26.97 -17.43
C ASN A 235 0.54 -26.11 -16.55
N ALA A 236 0.67 -26.19 -15.23
CA ALA A 236 -0.06 -25.28 -14.35
C ALA A 236 0.48 -23.84 -14.49
N THR A 237 -0.40 -22.88 -14.79
CA THR A 237 -0.06 -21.46 -14.94
C THR A 237 -0.97 -20.57 -14.09
N PHE A 238 -0.47 -19.43 -13.62
CA PHE A 238 -1.28 -18.36 -13.03
C PHE A 238 -1.52 -17.22 -14.02
N ALA A 239 -2.72 -16.64 -13.98
CA ALA A 239 -2.93 -15.27 -14.45
C ALA A 239 -2.52 -14.28 -13.35
N ALA A 240 -2.13 -13.05 -13.72
CA ALA A 240 -1.82 -11.99 -12.75
C ALA A 240 -3.00 -11.71 -11.78
N MET A 241 -4.24 -11.99 -12.20
CA MET A 241 -5.46 -11.94 -11.38
C MET A 241 -5.82 -13.29 -10.75
N TYR A 242 -4.83 -14.04 -10.27
CA TYR A 242 -5.02 -15.41 -9.79
C TYR A 242 -6.16 -15.55 -8.76
N GLN A 243 -6.37 -14.60 -7.85
CA GLN A 243 -7.44 -14.67 -6.85
C GLN A 243 -8.85 -14.77 -7.46
N TYR A 244 -9.09 -14.07 -8.56
CA TYR A 244 -10.40 -14.04 -9.24
C TYR A 244 -10.46 -14.97 -10.46
N SER A 245 -9.30 -15.44 -10.91
CA SER A 245 -9.12 -16.30 -12.09
C SER A 245 -8.27 -17.52 -11.78
N LEU A 246 -8.51 -18.19 -10.64
CA LEU A 246 -8.04 -19.55 -10.36
C LEU A 246 -8.82 -20.52 -11.25
N LEU A 247 -8.61 -20.40 -12.55
CA LEU A 247 -9.10 -21.32 -13.54
C LEU A 247 -7.97 -22.30 -13.81
N PHE A 248 -8.04 -23.47 -13.17
CA PHE A 248 -7.26 -24.63 -13.61
C PHE A 248 -7.81 -25.08 -14.97
N LYS A 249 -7.36 -24.40 -16.02
CA LYS A 249 -7.63 -24.76 -17.42
C LYS A 249 -6.35 -25.35 -17.98
N GLU A 250 -6.50 -26.34 -18.85
CA GLU A 250 -5.39 -26.85 -19.68
C GLU A 250 -4.22 -27.50 -18.92
N PHE A 251 -4.47 -28.08 -17.73
CA PHE A 251 -3.47 -28.91 -17.03
C PHE A 251 -3.73 -30.40 -17.28
N ASN A 252 -2.67 -31.20 -17.20
CA ASN A 252 -2.76 -32.66 -17.25
C ASN A 252 -2.23 -33.24 -15.93
N VAL A 253 -2.85 -34.32 -15.48
CA VAL A 253 -2.31 -35.17 -14.41
C VAL A 253 -1.77 -36.42 -15.07
N THR A 254 -0.48 -36.66 -14.89
CA THR A 254 0.19 -37.88 -15.36
C THR A 254 0.17 -38.94 -14.26
N ASP A 255 0.18 -40.22 -14.65
CA ASP A 255 0.19 -41.35 -13.71
C ASP A 255 1.53 -41.50 -12.97
#